data_AF-A0A432UFB2-F1
#
_entry.id   AF-A0A432UFB2-F1
#
_cell.length_a   1.000
_cell.length_b   1.000
_cell.length_c   1.000
_cell.angle_alpha   90.00
_cell.angle_beta   90.00
_cell.angle_gamma   90.00
#
_symmetry.space_group_name_H-M   'P 1'
#
loop_
_entity.id
_entity.type
_entity.pdbx_description
1 polymer ?
#
loop_
_entity_poly.entity_id
_entity_poly.type
_entity_poly.pdbx_seq_one_letter_code
_entity_poly.pdbx_strand_id
1 'polypeptide(L)'
;VLIVGGGDIAIDSARSARRLGAKNVTVIYPRSRVELPAHQREIEEAEKEGVQFFLMATPLRIMEEDGRIKVEMARTILDEPDERGIRHPIPMPGSRLSWVGDTVISALGQEGDATFQSYGDLEASIALTPRKTIKAHPSTMKTSVAGIYAGGDAATGSRTVIQAVAGGRRAAEAIHEYLTKEKPGVLEPRFNFTKGKRFEDVDMHNFEGFDLQLNEVMPARPPERRTGDFGEVQLGFSEEMAVREASRCLQCGCLGLSKCTYRELCVDYKVKANKARTRLKYPLEKSHPFIIVDANKCIGCTRCVRSCRYDAFELDLTLDKETRLLTDVSIRIKDNCVSCGACVDACPTGTLSKQDSVVPLLPAQLSSVKTVCTYCGTGCSLDVVNMYGAILEVKADQESPPNHGQLCVKGRFGYTFYRSPERLYLPLVRDSLEEPFREVEWNDALRVTAERLISIKEEYGPDSMGVLASARCTNEENYLLQKLARAAWGTNNVDNCARV
;
A
#
# COMPACT_ATOMS: atom_id res chain seq x y z
N VAL A 1 19.04 16.86 -33.49
CA VAL A 1 19.70 16.27 -32.29
C VAL A 1 19.68 14.76 -32.40
N LEU A 2 20.83 14.10 -32.26
CA LEU A 2 20.95 12.65 -32.19
C LEU A 2 21.20 12.22 -30.75
N ILE A 3 20.52 11.18 -30.28
CA ILE A 3 20.65 10.66 -28.92
C ILE A 3 21.11 9.23 -28.99
N VAL A 4 22.26 8.95 -28.39
CA VAL A 4 22.87 7.62 -28.36
C VAL A 4 22.50 6.93 -27.06
N GLY A 5 21.58 5.98 -27.10
CA GLY A 5 21.09 5.26 -25.92
C GLY A 5 19.65 4.78 -26.08
N GLY A 6 19.19 3.94 -25.15
CA GLY A 6 17.82 3.38 -25.19
C GLY A 6 17.12 3.29 -23.84
N GLY A 7 17.76 3.75 -22.76
CA GLY A 7 17.16 3.80 -21.42
C GLY A 7 16.32 5.06 -21.20
N ASP A 8 15.69 5.18 -20.03
CA ASP A 8 14.80 6.30 -19.71
C ASP A 8 15.48 7.67 -19.88
N ILE A 9 16.77 7.78 -19.51
CA ILE A 9 17.58 9.00 -19.72
C ILE A 9 17.64 9.41 -21.20
N ALA A 10 17.72 8.45 -22.12
CA ALA A 10 17.75 8.73 -23.55
C ALA A 10 16.40 9.29 -24.03
N ILE A 11 15.29 8.75 -23.52
CA ILE A 11 13.94 9.21 -23.85
C ILE A 11 13.69 10.61 -23.25
N ASP A 12 14.10 10.84 -22.01
CA ASP A 12 14.01 12.15 -21.35
C ASP A 12 14.84 13.20 -22.10
N SER A 13 16.05 12.84 -22.51
CA SER A 13 16.88 13.71 -23.35
C SER A 13 16.19 14.04 -24.68
N ALA A 14 15.49 13.07 -25.27
CA ALA A 14 14.81 13.23 -26.55
C ALA A 14 13.63 14.18 -26.46
N ARG A 15 12.78 13.96 -25.46
CA ARG A 15 11.61 14.80 -25.21
C ARG A 15 12.03 16.20 -24.76
N SER A 16 13.08 16.30 -23.94
CA SER A 16 13.64 17.60 -23.53
C SER A 16 14.20 18.37 -24.72
N ALA A 17 14.90 17.71 -25.65
CA ALA A 17 15.36 18.35 -26.87
C ALA A 17 14.18 18.90 -27.70
N ARG A 18 13.08 18.14 -27.83
CA ARG A 18 11.85 18.61 -28.49
C ARG A 18 11.25 19.83 -27.79
N ARG A 19 11.21 19.82 -26.46
CA ARG A 19 10.70 20.94 -25.63
C ARG A 19 11.55 22.20 -25.77
N LEU A 20 12.86 22.05 -25.90
CA LEU A 20 13.81 23.14 -26.17
C LEU A 20 13.78 23.65 -27.62
N GLY A 21 12.90 23.10 -28.48
CA GLY A 21 12.69 23.57 -29.85
C GLY A 21 13.46 22.80 -30.92
N ALA A 22 14.08 21.65 -30.60
CA ALA A 22 14.72 20.82 -31.62
C ALA A 22 13.68 20.26 -32.60
N LYS A 23 13.79 20.63 -33.88
CA LYS A 23 12.84 20.23 -34.93
C LYS A 23 12.91 18.74 -35.25
N ASN A 24 14.11 18.17 -35.29
CA ASN A 24 14.35 16.76 -35.57
C ASN A 24 15.17 16.14 -34.44
N VAL A 25 14.59 15.15 -33.77
CA VAL A 25 15.24 14.40 -32.69
C VAL A 25 15.17 12.92 -33.04
N THR A 26 16.34 12.27 -33.05
CA THR A 26 16.47 10.85 -33.39
C THR A 26 17.19 10.12 -32.26
N VAL A 27 16.62 9.04 -31.76
CA VAL A 27 17.24 8.13 -30.80
C VAL A 27 17.82 6.94 -31.57
N ILE A 28 19.11 6.64 -31.36
CA ILE A 28 19.79 5.47 -31.92
C ILE A 28 20.05 4.42 -30.85
N TYR A 29 19.69 3.17 -31.15
CA TYR A 29 19.87 2.05 -30.25
C TYR A 29 20.25 0.77 -31.02
N PRO A 30 21.22 -0.04 -30.54
CA PRO A 30 21.78 -1.15 -31.29
C PRO A 30 20.92 -2.43 -31.30
N ARG A 31 19.73 -2.42 -30.69
CA ARG A 31 18.82 -3.58 -30.63
C ARG A 31 17.42 -3.23 -31.10
N SER A 32 16.53 -4.22 -31.07
CA SER A 32 15.14 -4.09 -31.46
C SER A 32 14.33 -3.23 -30.49
N ARG A 33 13.11 -2.84 -30.89
CA ARG A 33 12.21 -2.02 -30.09
C ARG A 33 11.85 -2.68 -28.76
N VAL A 34 11.59 -3.99 -28.80
CA VAL A 34 11.18 -4.79 -27.63
C VAL A 34 12.32 -4.88 -26.59
N GLU A 35 13.55 -4.66 -27.01
CA GLU A 35 14.74 -4.68 -26.16
C GLU A 35 15.21 -3.29 -25.72
N LEU A 36 14.42 -2.23 -25.97
CA LEU A 36 14.69 -0.92 -25.40
C LEU A 36 14.55 -0.98 -23.87
N PRO A 37 15.57 -0.55 -23.09
CA PRO A 37 15.50 -0.56 -21.64
C PRO A 37 14.49 0.42 -21.06
N ALA A 38 14.16 1.49 -21.80
CA ALA A 38 13.19 2.49 -21.37
C ALA A 38 11.78 1.91 -21.24
N HIS A 39 10.98 2.47 -20.34
CA HIS A 39 9.61 2.03 -20.15
C HIS A 39 8.78 2.23 -21.44
N GLN A 40 8.02 1.21 -21.86
CA GLN A 40 7.30 1.20 -23.14
C GLN A 40 6.35 2.41 -23.30
N ARG A 41 5.70 2.83 -22.21
CA ARG A 41 4.86 4.04 -22.17
C ARG A 41 5.64 5.31 -22.53
N GLU A 42 6.89 5.47 -22.05
CA GLU A 42 7.69 6.66 -22.34
C GLU A 42 8.14 6.70 -23.80
N ILE A 43 8.46 5.54 -24.38
CA ILE A 43 8.77 5.40 -25.80
C ILE A 43 7.58 5.87 -26.65
N GLU A 44 6.37 5.41 -26.34
CA GLU A 44 5.15 5.79 -27.06
C GLU A 44 4.84 7.28 -26.95
N GLU A 45 5.02 7.88 -25.77
CA GLU A 45 4.81 9.31 -25.58
C GLU A 45 5.86 10.14 -26.32
N ALA A 46 7.11 9.68 -26.41
CA ALA A 46 8.16 10.32 -27.22
C ALA A 46 7.83 10.28 -28.73
N GLU A 47 7.33 9.16 -29.23
CA GLU A 47 6.89 9.03 -30.63
C GLU A 47 5.74 9.99 -30.95
N LYS A 48 4.76 10.10 -30.06
CA LYS A 48 3.65 11.06 -30.20
C LYS A 48 4.15 12.51 -30.25
N GLU A 49 5.27 12.83 -29.59
CA GLU A 49 5.94 14.14 -29.64
C GLU A 49 6.84 14.33 -30.87
N GLY A 50 6.92 13.33 -31.74
CA GLY A 50 7.68 13.34 -33.00
C GLY A 50 9.14 12.90 -32.88
N VAL A 51 9.52 12.22 -31.79
CA VAL A 51 10.85 11.59 -31.67
C VAL A 51 10.94 10.38 -32.60
N GLN A 52 12.02 10.32 -33.38
CA GLN A 52 12.28 9.23 -34.31
C GLN A 52 13.20 8.18 -33.68
N PHE A 53 12.93 6.90 -33.93
CA PHE A 53 13.75 5.81 -33.42
C PHE A 53 14.50 5.11 -34.56
N PHE A 54 15.83 5.20 -34.52
CA PHE A 54 16.72 4.53 -35.44
C PHE A 54 17.34 3.30 -34.76
N LEU A 55 16.56 2.22 -34.79
CA LEU A 55 16.89 0.96 -34.12
C LEU A 55 17.81 0.09 -34.98
N MET A 56 18.42 -0.91 -34.35
CA MET A 56 19.39 -1.80 -34.98
C MET A 56 20.54 -1.02 -35.64
N ALA A 57 21.05 0.00 -34.94
CA ALA A 57 22.15 0.81 -35.40
C ALA A 57 23.03 1.27 -34.22
N THR A 58 24.32 1.45 -34.48
CA THR A 58 25.29 1.95 -33.50
C THR A 58 26.19 3.00 -34.14
N PRO A 59 26.59 4.06 -33.42
CA PRO A 59 27.60 4.99 -33.93
C PRO A 59 28.98 4.32 -33.97
N LEU A 60 29.74 4.58 -35.04
CA LEU A 60 31.12 4.16 -35.22
C LEU A 60 32.08 5.32 -34.97
N ARG A 61 31.77 6.50 -35.50
CA ARG A 61 32.64 7.66 -35.42
C ARG A 61 31.83 8.95 -35.40
N ILE A 62 32.24 9.89 -34.55
CA ILE A 62 31.69 11.25 -34.48
C ILE A 62 32.78 12.19 -35.00
N MET A 63 32.42 13.05 -35.94
CA MET A 63 33.31 14.01 -36.59
C MET A 63 32.59 15.34 -36.73
N GLU A 64 33.37 16.41 -36.88
CA GLU A 64 32.84 17.73 -37.24
C GLU A 64 33.06 17.95 -38.75
N GLU A 65 32.01 18.37 -39.45
CA GLU A 65 32.03 18.68 -40.88
C GLU A 65 31.17 19.93 -41.10
N ASP A 66 31.76 20.99 -41.66
CA ASP A 66 31.10 22.27 -41.98
C ASP A 66 30.32 22.91 -40.80
N GLY A 67 30.90 22.87 -39.59
CA GLY A 67 30.29 23.44 -38.38
C GLY A 67 29.08 22.65 -37.86
N ARG A 68 28.87 21.43 -38.36
CA ARG A 68 27.87 20.47 -37.88
C ARG A 68 28.54 19.16 -37.48
N ILE A 69 27.85 18.38 -36.66
CA ILE A 69 28.33 17.08 -36.23
C ILE A 69 27.84 16.02 -37.21
N LYS A 70 28.79 15.29 -37.80
CA LYS A 70 28.57 14.10 -38.61
C LYS A 70 28.85 12.85 -37.80
N VAL A 71 27.87 11.96 -37.74
CA VAL A 71 27.97 10.66 -37.08
C VAL A 71 27.91 9.57 -38.13
N GLU A 72 29.01 8.85 -38.30
CA GLU A 72 29.03 7.60 -39.05
C GLU A 72 28.50 6.48 -38.18
N MET A 73 27.59 5.69 -38.73
CA MET A 73 26.88 4.63 -38.03
C MET A 73 26.89 3.37 -38.88
N ALA A 74 26.73 2.23 -38.24
CA ALA A 74 26.50 0.95 -38.90
C ALA A 74 25.19 0.34 -38.41
N ARG A 75 24.51 -0.41 -39.28
CA ARG A 75 23.47 -1.34 -38.83
C ARG A 75 24.09 -2.38 -37.91
N THR A 76 23.33 -2.85 -36.94
CA THR A 76 23.77 -3.92 -36.03
C THR A 76 23.05 -5.23 -36.35
N ILE A 77 23.76 -6.33 -36.10
CA ILE A 77 23.20 -7.68 -36.02
C ILE A 77 23.53 -8.25 -34.64
N LEU A 78 22.71 -9.18 -34.16
CA LEU A 78 22.98 -9.90 -32.93
C LEU A 78 23.92 -11.07 -33.24
N ASP A 79 24.98 -11.22 -32.46
CA ASP A 79 25.91 -12.34 -32.55
C ASP A 79 25.32 -13.66 -31.97
N GLU A 80 26.16 -14.67 -31.88
CA GLU A 80 25.82 -15.92 -31.19
C GLU A 80 25.70 -15.69 -29.68
N PRO A 81 24.75 -16.36 -29.01
CA PRO A 81 24.57 -16.20 -27.57
C PRO A 81 25.82 -16.61 -26.80
N ASP A 82 26.21 -15.78 -25.84
CA ASP A 82 27.29 -16.09 -24.90
C ASP A 82 26.91 -17.23 -23.92
N GLU A 83 27.83 -17.60 -23.02
CA GLU A 83 27.62 -18.65 -22.00
C GLU A 83 26.40 -18.40 -21.09
N ARG A 84 25.87 -17.17 -21.06
CA ARG A 84 24.68 -16.77 -20.30
C ARG A 84 23.43 -16.65 -21.18
N GLY A 85 23.53 -17.03 -22.46
CA GLY A 85 22.45 -16.93 -23.44
C GLY A 85 22.25 -15.51 -23.99
N ILE A 86 23.13 -14.56 -23.70
CA ILE A 86 22.99 -13.16 -24.09
C ILE A 86 23.64 -12.97 -25.46
N ARG A 87 22.88 -12.44 -26.40
CA ARG A 87 23.40 -12.00 -27.71
C ARG A 87 23.82 -10.53 -27.62
N HIS A 88 25.01 -10.21 -28.11
CA HIS A 88 25.58 -8.87 -28.18
C HIS A 88 25.42 -8.28 -29.59
N PRO A 89 25.06 -7.00 -29.71
CA PRO A 89 24.95 -6.35 -31.00
C PRO A 89 26.34 -6.03 -31.57
N ILE A 90 26.63 -6.52 -32.76
CA ILE A 90 27.86 -6.23 -33.51
C ILE A 90 27.55 -5.40 -34.77
N PRO A 91 28.44 -4.46 -35.17
CA PRO A 91 28.29 -3.74 -36.43
C PRO A 91 28.27 -4.70 -37.62
N MET A 92 27.26 -4.57 -38.48
CA MET A 92 27.14 -5.33 -39.72
C MET A 92 28.23 -4.89 -40.71
N PRO A 93 29.12 -5.79 -41.15
CA PRO A 93 30.15 -5.46 -42.13
C PRO A 93 29.56 -4.88 -43.42
N GLY A 94 30.14 -3.80 -43.93
CA GLY A 94 29.69 -3.13 -45.16
C GLY A 94 28.50 -2.17 -44.99
N SER A 95 27.86 -2.11 -43.81
CA SER A 95 26.84 -1.11 -43.53
C SER A 95 27.48 0.21 -43.11
N ARG A 96 27.36 1.25 -43.94
CA ARG A 96 27.73 2.62 -43.59
C ARG A 96 26.55 3.54 -43.78
N LEU A 97 26.15 4.18 -42.69
CA LEU A 97 25.10 5.19 -42.63
C LEU A 97 25.73 6.46 -42.09
N SER A 98 25.21 7.61 -42.48
CA SER A 98 25.64 8.89 -41.93
C SER A 98 24.44 9.69 -41.45
N TRP A 99 24.63 10.37 -40.34
CA TRP A 99 23.70 11.35 -39.80
C TRP A 99 24.44 12.67 -39.63
N VAL A 100 23.80 13.78 -39.98
CA VAL A 100 24.37 15.12 -39.83
C VAL A 100 23.39 15.99 -39.05
N GLY A 101 23.89 16.72 -38.05
CA GLY A 101 23.07 17.67 -37.30
C GLY A 101 23.86 18.43 -36.24
N ASP A 102 23.15 19.18 -35.40
CA ASP A 102 23.78 20.22 -34.58
C ASP A 102 24.28 19.72 -33.22
N THR A 103 23.74 18.61 -32.72
CA THR A 103 24.03 18.12 -31.37
C THR A 103 23.90 16.61 -31.29
N VAL A 104 24.84 15.99 -30.60
CA VAL A 104 24.82 14.57 -30.21
C VAL A 104 24.82 14.49 -28.68
N ILE A 105 23.86 13.78 -28.10
CA ILE A 105 23.76 13.54 -26.66
C ILE A 105 24.06 12.06 -26.41
N SER A 106 25.05 11.77 -25.56
CA SER A 106 25.34 10.42 -25.11
C SER A 106 24.52 10.10 -23.87
N ALA A 107 23.66 9.08 -23.96
CA ALA A 107 22.79 8.57 -22.91
C ALA A 107 23.02 7.05 -22.71
N LEU A 108 24.29 6.64 -22.73
CA LEU A 108 24.71 5.23 -22.65
C LEU A 108 24.77 4.65 -21.22
N GLY A 109 24.45 5.45 -20.20
CA GLY A 109 24.40 5.03 -18.80
C GLY A 109 25.32 5.85 -17.88
N GLN A 110 25.51 5.36 -16.67
CA GLN A 110 26.39 5.94 -15.65
C GLN A 110 27.51 4.95 -15.33
N GLU A 111 28.72 5.44 -15.06
CA GLU A 111 29.82 4.64 -14.52
C GLU A 111 30.14 5.06 -13.10
N GLY A 112 30.64 4.13 -12.28
CA GLY A 112 31.12 4.46 -10.95
C GLY A 112 32.36 5.36 -11.05
N ASP A 113 32.38 6.44 -10.27
CA ASP A 113 33.57 7.27 -10.12
C ASP A 113 34.52 6.62 -9.11
N ALA A 114 35.70 6.20 -9.59
CA ALA A 114 36.74 5.56 -8.80
C ALA A 114 37.80 6.56 -8.28
N THR A 115 37.64 7.87 -8.54
CA THR A 115 38.62 8.90 -8.13
C THR A 115 38.88 8.89 -6.63
N PHE A 116 37.89 8.50 -5.81
CA PHE A 116 38.05 8.41 -4.36
C PHE A 116 39.20 7.48 -3.92
N GLN A 117 39.57 6.46 -4.72
CA GLN A 117 40.69 5.58 -4.41
C GLN A 117 42.04 6.31 -4.34
N SER A 118 42.13 7.54 -4.87
CA SER A 118 43.33 8.37 -4.82
C SER A 118 43.45 9.24 -3.55
N TYR A 119 42.43 9.25 -2.68
CA TYR A 119 42.38 10.15 -1.53
C TYR A 119 43.19 9.65 -0.32
N GLY A 120 43.48 8.35 -0.25
CA GLY A 120 44.26 7.76 0.85
C GLY A 120 44.39 6.24 0.74
N ASP A 121 45.23 5.67 1.62
CA ASP A 121 45.50 4.22 1.65
C ASP A 121 44.24 3.39 1.99
N LEU A 122 43.37 3.95 2.84
CA LEU A 122 42.11 3.32 3.23
C LEU A 122 41.16 3.22 2.03
N GLU A 123 40.98 4.32 1.31
CA GLU A 123 40.14 4.42 0.12
C GLU A 123 40.67 3.52 -1.01
N ALA A 124 41.98 3.47 -1.20
CA ALA A 124 42.64 2.59 -2.17
C ALA A 124 42.37 1.10 -1.89
N SER A 125 42.19 0.72 -0.62
CA SER A 125 41.92 -0.67 -0.20
C SER A 125 40.46 -1.13 -0.41
N ILE A 126 39.56 -0.23 -0.79
CA ILE A 126 38.16 -0.57 -1.11
C ILE A 126 38.11 -1.20 -2.51
N ALA A 127 37.70 -2.47 -2.55
CA ALA A 127 37.58 -3.23 -3.79
C ALA A 127 36.43 -2.71 -4.66
N LEU A 128 36.68 -2.61 -5.96
CA LEU A 128 35.67 -2.24 -6.96
C LEU A 128 35.25 -3.44 -7.83
N THR A 129 34.09 -3.31 -8.47
CA THR A 129 33.63 -4.21 -9.54
C THR A 129 34.22 -3.78 -10.89
N PRO A 130 34.13 -4.60 -11.96
CA PRO A 130 34.54 -4.18 -13.30
C PRO A 130 33.84 -2.92 -13.84
N ARG A 131 32.70 -2.51 -13.24
CA ARG A 131 31.97 -1.28 -13.58
C ARG A 131 32.36 -0.09 -12.71
N LYS A 132 33.47 -0.18 -11.97
CA LYS A 132 33.97 0.83 -11.02
C LYS A 132 33.00 1.16 -9.87
N THR A 133 32.01 0.31 -9.60
CA THR A 133 31.17 0.41 -8.39
C THR A 133 31.86 -0.27 -7.20
N ILE A 134 31.55 0.15 -5.97
CA ILE A 134 32.09 -0.43 -4.74
C ILE A 134 31.59 -1.87 -4.57
N LYS A 135 32.52 -2.80 -4.41
CA LYS A 135 32.21 -4.21 -4.19
C LYS A 135 31.72 -4.41 -2.74
N ALA A 136 30.41 -4.55 -2.57
CA ALA A 136 29.78 -4.78 -1.29
C ALA A 136 29.06 -6.15 -1.22
N HIS A 137 29.03 -6.75 -0.04
CA HIS A 137 28.35 -8.03 0.19
C HIS A 137 26.82 -7.86 0.05
N PRO A 138 26.12 -8.65 -0.77
CA PRO A 138 24.72 -8.40 -1.12
C PRO A 138 23.72 -8.41 0.04
N SER A 139 23.98 -9.08 1.16
CA SER A 139 23.06 -9.11 2.30
C SER A 139 23.42 -8.15 3.44
N THR A 140 24.69 -7.76 3.57
CA THR A 140 25.19 -6.99 4.72
C THR A 140 25.75 -5.64 4.32
N MET A 141 25.90 -5.38 3.02
CA MET A 141 26.52 -4.17 2.45
C MET A 141 27.98 -3.93 2.87
N LYS A 142 28.65 -4.93 3.48
CA LYS A 142 30.05 -4.86 3.91
C LYS A 142 30.98 -4.77 2.69
N THR A 143 31.95 -3.87 2.74
CA THR A 143 33.00 -3.76 1.70
C THR A 143 34.18 -4.70 2.01
N SER A 144 35.27 -4.60 1.24
CA SER A 144 36.54 -5.29 1.55
C SER A 144 37.20 -4.77 2.84
N VAL A 145 36.83 -3.58 3.31
CA VAL A 145 37.44 -2.93 4.47
C VAL A 145 36.50 -3.04 5.68
N ALA A 146 37.04 -3.50 6.81
CA ALA A 146 36.27 -3.63 8.04
C ALA A 146 35.73 -2.27 8.52
N GLY A 147 34.46 -2.22 8.92
CA GLY A 147 33.81 -0.99 9.36
C GLY A 147 33.28 -0.10 8.23
N ILE A 148 33.57 -0.41 6.96
CA ILE A 148 33.10 0.35 5.80
C ILE A 148 32.01 -0.41 5.05
N TYR A 149 30.91 0.29 4.74
CA TYR A 149 29.72 -0.25 4.12
C TYR A 149 29.34 0.61 2.90
N ALA A 150 28.78 -0.02 1.87
CA ALA A 150 28.34 0.67 0.66
C ALA A 150 27.00 0.12 0.17
N GLY A 151 26.10 1.03 -0.21
CA GLY A 151 24.76 0.71 -0.70
C GLY A 151 24.32 1.70 -1.79
N GLY A 152 23.13 1.45 -2.36
CA GLY A 152 22.62 2.26 -3.47
C GLY A 152 23.45 2.11 -4.74
N ASP A 153 23.39 3.11 -5.61
CA ASP A 153 23.96 3.05 -6.95
C ASP A 153 25.48 2.89 -6.94
N ALA A 154 26.16 3.45 -5.94
CA ALA A 154 27.59 3.30 -5.73
C ALA A 154 28.02 1.83 -5.51
N ALA A 155 27.12 0.94 -5.07
CA ALA A 155 27.40 -0.47 -4.85
C ALA A 155 26.70 -1.38 -5.88
N THR A 156 25.40 -1.17 -6.12
CA THR A 156 24.56 -2.07 -6.93
C THR A 156 24.35 -1.58 -8.37
N GLY A 157 24.86 -0.40 -8.72
CA GLY A 157 24.47 0.35 -9.91
C GLY A 157 23.05 0.92 -9.79
N SER A 158 22.62 1.67 -10.81
CA SER A 158 21.28 2.29 -10.89
C SER A 158 20.18 1.25 -10.67
N ARG A 159 19.56 1.31 -9.49
CA ARG A 159 18.45 0.43 -9.07
C ARG A 159 17.27 1.28 -8.65
N THR A 160 16.14 0.64 -8.35
CA THR A 160 14.97 1.38 -7.86
C THR A 160 15.28 2.00 -6.49
N VAL A 161 14.68 3.16 -6.18
CA VAL A 161 14.82 3.82 -4.87
C VAL A 161 14.53 2.86 -3.72
N ILE A 162 13.55 1.96 -3.88
CA ILE A 162 13.19 0.94 -2.88
C ILE A 162 14.38 0.00 -2.61
N GLN A 163 15.10 -0.43 -3.65
CA GLN A 163 16.26 -1.30 -3.51
C GLN A 163 17.44 -0.55 -2.85
N ALA A 164 17.63 0.72 -3.18
CA ALA A 164 18.63 1.57 -2.53
C ALA A 164 18.34 1.74 -1.03
N VAL A 165 17.09 2.07 -0.66
CA VAL A 165 16.63 2.18 0.74
C VAL A 165 16.80 0.84 1.47
N ALA A 166 16.46 -0.28 0.83
CA ALA A 166 16.68 -1.61 1.40
C ALA A 166 18.18 -1.92 1.60
N GLY A 167 19.05 -1.45 0.71
CA GLY A 167 20.50 -1.45 0.92
C GLY A 167 20.90 -0.68 2.18
N GLY A 168 20.43 0.55 2.32
CA GLY A 168 20.71 1.40 3.50
C GLY A 168 20.27 0.76 4.82
N ARG A 169 19.08 0.16 4.88
CA ARG A 169 18.60 -0.55 6.08
C ARG A 169 19.49 -1.74 6.45
N ARG A 170 19.89 -2.56 5.47
CA ARG A 170 20.80 -3.69 5.69
C ARG A 170 22.18 -3.23 6.16
N ALA A 171 22.68 -2.12 5.63
CA ALA A 171 23.92 -1.53 6.10
C ALA A 171 23.82 -1.07 7.57
N ALA A 172 22.73 -0.36 7.92
CA ALA A 172 22.51 0.12 9.29
C ALA A 172 22.49 -1.02 10.32
N GLU A 173 21.83 -2.14 10.00
CA GLU A 173 21.83 -3.34 10.85
C GLU A 173 23.22 -3.97 10.97
N ALA A 174 23.93 -4.10 9.85
CA ALA A 174 25.27 -4.68 9.85
C ALA A 174 26.31 -3.77 10.55
N ILE A 175 26.08 -2.45 10.57
CA ILE A 175 26.84 -1.48 11.37
C ILE A 175 26.51 -1.66 12.85
N HIS A 176 25.22 -1.75 13.19
CA HIS A 176 24.80 -2.00 14.57
C HIS A 176 25.42 -3.29 15.11
N GLU A 177 25.33 -4.41 14.37
CA GLU A 177 25.97 -5.68 14.72
C GLU A 177 27.48 -5.54 14.95
N TYR A 178 28.14 -4.77 14.10
CA TYR A 178 29.58 -4.57 14.19
C TYR A 178 29.99 -3.81 15.46
N LEU A 179 29.21 -2.79 15.84
CA LEU A 179 29.46 -1.91 16.99
C LEU A 179 29.06 -2.55 18.32
N THR A 180 27.87 -3.12 18.41
CA THR A 180 27.34 -3.65 19.68
C THR A 180 27.77 -5.09 19.95
N LYS A 181 28.24 -5.82 18.93
CA LYS A 181 28.44 -7.28 18.93
C LYS A 181 27.16 -8.08 19.16
N GLU A 182 26.02 -7.41 19.28
CA GLU A 182 24.71 -8.03 19.32
C GLU A 182 24.22 -8.16 17.89
N LYS A 183 23.67 -9.31 17.52
CA LYS A 183 22.93 -9.39 16.25
C LYS A 183 21.63 -8.61 16.46
N PRO A 184 21.43 -7.43 15.82
CA PRO A 184 20.08 -6.90 15.75
C PRO A 184 19.24 -8.00 15.13
N GLY A 185 18.11 -8.32 15.77
CA GLY A 185 17.20 -9.37 15.31
C GLY A 185 17.04 -9.23 13.81
N VAL A 186 17.40 -10.29 13.08
CA VAL A 186 17.39 -10.35 11.62
C VAL A 186 16.12 -9.65 11.12
N LEU A 187 16.24 -8.66 10.22
CA LEU A 187 15.13 -8.16 9.41
C LEU A 187 14.47 -9.41 8.82
N GLU A 188 13.35 -9.82 9.39
CA GLU A 188 12.85 -11.19 9.33
C GLU A 188 13.02 -11.78 7.93
N PRO A 189 13.47 -13.05 7.77
CA PRO A 189 13.21 -13.72 6.51
C PRO A 189 11.71 -13.62 6.29
N ARG A 190 11.31 -12.83 5.29
CA ARG A 190 9.90 -12.57 4.98
C ARG A 190 9.27 -13.93 4.67
N PHE A 191 8.64 -14.55 5.66
CA PHE A 191 7.81 -15.72 5.44
C PHE A 191 6.58 -15.22 4.70
N ASN A 192 6.71 -15.17 3.39
CA ASN A 192 5.72 -14.67 2.45
C ASN A 192 5.43 -15.77 1.46
N PHE A 193 4.16 -16.03 1.28
CA PHE A 193 3.67 -16.79 0.14
C PHE A 193 3.58 -15.86 -1.06
N THR A 194 4.04 -16.34 -2.21
CA THR A 194 3.83 -15.65 -3.48
C THR A 194 2.97 -16.49 -4.41
N LYS A 195 2.09 -15.86 -5.18
CA LYS A 195 1.28 -16.52 -6.22
C LYS A 195 2.06 -16.73 -7.53
N GLY A 196 3.25 -16.15 -7.64
CA GLY A 196 4.14 -16.22 -8.81
C GLY A 196 5.41 -15.40 -8.53
N LYS A 197 6.52 -15.67 -9.21
CA LYS A 197 7.71 -14.81 -9.09
C LYS A 197 7.57 -13.55 -9.92
N ARG A 198 6.95 -13.69 -11.09
CA ARG A 198 6.54 -12.61 -11.98
C ARG A 198 5.02 -12.64 -12.16
N PHE A 199 4.47 -11.58 -12.73
CA PHE A 199 3.04 -11.48 -12.99
C PHE A 199 2.57 -12.57 -13.96
N GLU A 200 3.38 -12.90 -14.96
CA GLU A 200 3.06 -13.94 -15.94
C GLU A 200 3.03 -15.35 -15.33
N ASP A 201 3.66 -15.53 -14.16
CA ASP A 201 3.65 -16.79 -13.43
C ASP A 201 2.42 -16.93 -12.51
N VAL A 202 1.58 -15.88 -12.40
CA VAL A 202 0.37 -15.89 -11.54
C VAL A 202 -0.78 -16.57 -12.28
N ASP A 203 -1.34 -17.62 -11.68
CA ASP A 203 -2.52 -18.30 -12.24
C ASP A 203 -3.75 -17.37 -12.19
N MET A 204 -4.36 -17.12 -13.36
CA MET A 204 -5.52 -16.24 -13.51
C MET A 204 -6.79 -16.77 -12.82
N HIS A 205 -6.88 -18.07 -12.52
CA HIS A 205 -7.99 -18.62 -11.72
C HIS A 205 -8.07 -17.97 -10.33
N ASN A 206 -6.96 -17.40 -9.84
CA ASN A 206 -6.93 -16.65 -8.59
C ASN A 206 -7.79 -15.38 -8.60
N PHE A 207 -8.26 -14.95 -9.78
CA PHE A 207 -9.08 -13.76 -10.00
C PHE A 207 -10.46 -14.10 -10.56
N GLU A 208 -10.88 -15.36 -10.51
CA GLU A 208 -12.27 -15.74 -10.83
C GLU A 208 -13.25 -15.02 -9.89
N GLY A 209 -14.32 -14.48 -10.47
CA GLY A 209 -15.32 -13.69 -9.74
C GLY A 209 -15.01 -12.20 -9.63
N PHE A 210 -13.90 -11.73 -10.21
CA PHE A 210 -13.64 -10.30 -10.41
C PHE A 210 -13.97 -9.90 -11.85
N ASP A 211 -14.69 -8.79 -12.01
CA ASP A 211 -14.96 -8.22 -13.33
C ASP A 211 -13.71 -7.55 -13.88
N LEU A 212 -13.46 -7.74 -15.18
CA LEU A 212 -12.37 -7.07 -15.86
C LEU A 212 -12.71 -5.58 -16.05
N GLN A 213 -11.97 -4.73 -15.35
CA GLN A 213 -12.09 -3.28 -15.45
C GLN A 213 -10.80 -2.71 -16.06
N LEU A 214 -10.97 -1.87 -17.08
CA LEU A 214 -9.84 -1.19 -17.72
C LEU A 214 -9.33 -0.04 -16.85
N ASN A 215 -8.06 0.32 -17.08
CA ASN A 215 -7.47 1.41 -16.35
C ASN A 215 -8.00 2.77 -16.79
N GLU A 216 -8.25 3.66 -15.82
CA GLU A 216 -8.49 5.09 -16.05
C GLU A 216 -7.28 5.69 -16.76
N VAL A 217 -7.55 6.41 -17.84
CA VAL A 217 -6.50 7.01 -18.65
C VAL A 217 -6.14 8.36 -18.04
N MET A 218 -4.89 8.51 -17.62
CA MET A 218 -4.36 9.77 -17.08
C MET A 218 -4.60 10.91 -18.09
N PRO A 219 -5.39 11.94 -17.74
CA PRO A 219 -5.54 13.13 -18.56
C PRO A 219 -4.16 13.74 -18.84
N ALA A 220 -3.92 14.07 -20.10
CA ALA A 220 -2.65 14.62 -20.53
C ALA A 220 -2.86 15.69 -21.60
N ARG A 221 -1.92 16.64 -21.69
CA ARG A 221 -1.90 17.62 -22.78
C ARG A 221 -1.85 16.91 -24.15
N PRO A 222 -2.46 17.46 -25.20
CA PRO A 222 -2.28 16.94 -26.57
C PRO A 222 -0.80 16.97 -26.99
N PRO A 223 -0.26 15.93 -27.67
CA PRO A 223 1.16 15.84 -28.03
C PRO A 223 1.73 17.07 -28.74
N GLU A 224 0.93 17.70 -29.61
CA GLU A 224 1.30 18.88 -30.39
C GLU A 224 1.60 20.09 -29.50
N ARG A 225 0.96 20.14 -28.33
CA ARG A 225 1.13 21.19 -27.32
C ARG A 225 2.13 20.83 -26.24
N ARG A 226 2.82 19.69 -26.30
CA ARG A 226 3.86 19.31 -25.31
C ARG A 226 5.25 19.78 -25.69
N THR A 227 5.41 20.30 -26.91
CA THR A 227 6.68 20.80 -27.44
C THR A 227 6.75 22.33 -27.32
N GLY A 228 7.95 22.87 -27.06
CA GLY A 228 8.17 24.32 -26.90
C GLY A 228 8.12 24.84 -25.46
N ASP A 229 7.72 24.02 -24.48
CA ASP A 229 7.72 24.39 -23.06
C ASP A 229 7.93 23.17 -22.15
N PHE A 230 8.12 23.42 -20.84
CA PHE A 230 8.26 22.40 -19.80
C PHE A 230 7.04 22.33 -18.86
N GLY A 231 5.88 22.83 -19.31
CA GLY A 231 4.64 22.76 -18.56
C GLY A 231 4.19 21.31 -18.35
N GLU A 232 3.41 21.11 -17.29
CA GLU A 232 2.95 19.79 -16.85
C GLU A 232 2.25 19.01 -17.97
N VAL A 233 2.72 17.79 -18.26
CA VAL A 233 2.15 16.96 -19.34
C VAL A 233 0.98 16.10 -18.84
N GLN A 234 1.12 15.51 -17.65
CA GLN A 234 0.11 14.67 -17.01
C GLN A 234 -0.68 15.55 -16.03
N LEU A 235 -1.97 15.75 -16.27
CA LEU A 235 -2.78 16.73 -15.54
C LEU A 235 -3.39 16.19 -14.24
N GLY A 236 -3.07 14.94 -13.89
CA GLY A 236 -3.66 14.26 -12.75
C GLY A 236 -5.10 13.76 -13.00
N PHE A 237 -5.60 12.95 -12.07
CA PHE A 237 -6.99 12.53 -12.06
C PHE A 237 -7.88 13.57 -11.37
N SER A 238 -9.13 13.72 -11.83
CA SER A 238 -10.16 14.35 -11.01
C SER A 238 -10.45 13.49 -9.77
N GLU A 239 -11.10 14.06 -8.76
CA GLU A 239 -11.51 13.28 -7.59
C GLU A 239 -12.39 12.09 -7.98
N GLU A 240 -13.35 12.26 -8.91
CA GLU A 240 -14.19 11.12 -9.32
C GLU A 240 -13.39 10.05 -10.07
N MET A 241 -12.42 10.44 -10.91
CA MET A 241 -11.53 9.49 -11.59
C MET A 241 -10.66 8.74 -10.58
N ALA A 242 -10.11 9.44 -9.59
CA ALA A 242 -9.28 8.85 -8.55
C ALA A 242 -10.07 7.85 -7.69
N VAL A 243 -11.33 8.18 -7.36
CA VAL A 243 -12.23 7.25 -6.64
C VAL A 243 -12.53 6.02 -7.49
N ARG A 244 -12.90 6.18 -8.77
CA ARG A 244 -13.15 5.03 -9.67
C ARG A 244 -11.91 4.16 -9.87
N GLU A 245 -10.74 4.78 -9.98
CA GLU A 245 -9.45 4.10 -9.99
C GLU A 245 -9.22 3.32 -8.70
N ALA A 246 -9.33 3.94 -7.53
CA ALA A 246 -9.16 3.26 -6.26
C ALA A 246 -10.17 2.10 -6.07
N SER A 247 -11.41 2.26 -6.54
CA SER A 247 -12.47 1.24 -6.46
C SER A 247 -12.19 -0.04 -7.25
N ARG A 248 -11.28 -0.02 -8.23
CA ARG A 248 -10.90 -1.23 -8.99
C ARG A 248 -9.91 -2.13 -8.25
N CYS A 249 -9.34 -1.67 -7.13
CA CYS A 249 -8.32 -2.40 -6.39
C CYS A 249 -8.86 -3.76 -5.92
N LEU A 250 -8.26 -4.86 -6.42
CA LEU A 250 -8.75 -6.21 -6.15
C LEU A 250 -8.60 -6.61 -4.67
N GLN A 251 -7.36 -6.58 -4.16
CA GLN A 251 -7.01 -6.73 -2.74
C GLN A 251 -5.49 -6.59 -2.60
N CYS A 252 -5.02 -5.80 -1.63
CA CYS A 252 -3.61 -5.89 -1.23
C CYS A 252 -3.49 -7.05 -0.22
N GLY A 253 -2.58 -8.01 -0.40
CA GLY A 253 -2.15 -8.96 0.64
C GLY A 253 -3.22 -9.79 1.40
N CYS A 254 -2.83 -10.29 2.58
CA CYS A 254 -3.67 -11.14 3.43
C CYS A 254 -4.36 -10.31 4.53
N LEU A 255 -5.71 -10.34 4.59
CA LEU A 255 -6.49 -9.60 5.59
C LEU A 255 -6.25 -10.05 7.04
N GLY A 256 -5.79 -11.29 7.26
CA GLY A 256 -5.42 -11.79 8.58
C GLY A 256 -3.98 -11.52 9.00
N LEU A 257 -3.23 -10.72 8.23
CA LEU A 257 -1.79 -10.53 8.44
C LEU A 257 -1.44 -10.01 9.84
N SER A 258 -2.23 -9.07 10.38
CA SER A 258 -1.99 -8.46 11.70
C SER A 258 -2.09 -9.40 12.89
N LYS A 259 -2.68 -10.59 12.71
CA LYS A 259 -2.93 -11.56 13.77
C LYS A 259 -2.42 -12.96 13.41
N CYS A 260 -1.56 -13.06 12.39
CA CYS A 260 -1.12 -14.32 11.84
C CYS A 260 -0.02 -14.96 12.70
N THR A 261 -0.39 -15.52 13.85
CA THR A 261 0.56 -16.21 14.74
C THR A 261 1.18 -17.44 14.06
N TYR A 262 0.51 -18.03 13.06
CA TYR A 262 1.09 -19.12 12.27
C TYR A 262 2.36 -18.68 11.53
N ARG A 263 2.35 -17.47 10.96
CA ARG A 263 3.50 -16.92 10.25
C ARG A 263 4.65 -16.65 11.20
N GLU A 264 4.38 -16.06 12.37
CA GLU A 264 5.39 -15.82 13.42
C GLU A 264 6.08 -17.14 13.79
N LEU A 265 5.30 -18.18 14.07
CA LEU A 265 5.83 -19.52 14.34
C LEU A 265 6.66 -20.06 13.16
N CYS A 266 6.20 -19.91 11.92
CA CYS A 266 6.98 -20.34 10.77
C CYS A 266 8.34 -19.62 10.65
N VAL A 267 8.40 -18.33 11.01
CA VAL A 267 9.65 -17.57 11.08
C VAL A 267 10.54 -18.10 12.20
N ASP A 268 9.99 -18.26 13.41
CA ASP A 268 10.73 -18.74 14.60
C ASP A 268 11.34 -20.12 14.37
N TYR A 269 10.57 -21.04 13.78
CA TYR A 269 11.00 -22.40 13.46
C TYR A 269 11.75 -22.50 12.11
N LYS A 270 12.07 -21.36 11.47
CA LYS A 270 12.85 -21.27 10.23
C LYS A 270 12.29 -22.12 9.08
N VAL A 271 10.95 -22.19 8.99
CA VAL A 271 10.24 -22.90 7.93
C VAL A 271 10.44 -22.16 6.60
N LYS A 272 10.78 -22.88 5.54
CA LYS A 272 10.93 -22.31 4.19
C LYS A 272 9.58 -22.27 3.48
N ALA A 273 9.17 -21.10 2.97
CA ALA A 273 7.91 -20.90 2.24
C ALA A 273 7.94 -21.40 0.77
N ASN A 274 8.82 -22.34 0.42
CA ASN A 274 9.13 -22.69 -0.98
C ASN A 274 8.22 -23.75 -1.62
N LYS A 275 7.27 -24.32 -0.87
CA LYS A 275 6.36 -25.39 -1.34
C LYS A 275 4.87 -25.03 -1.26
N ALA A 276 4.54 -23.74 -1.11
CA ALA A 276 3.15 -23.32 -1.05
C ALA A 276 2.45 -23.40 -2.41
N ARG A 277 1.15 -23.67 -2.39
CA ARG A 277 0.31 -23.60 -3.59
C ARG A 277 0.21 -22.15 -4.07
N THR A 278 0.34 -21.95 -5.37
CA THR A 278 0.20 -20.63 -6.03
C THR A 278 -1.21 -20.36 -6.54
N ARG A 279 -1.99 -21.43 -6.75
CA ARG A 279 -3.39 -21.40 -7.18
C ARG A 279 -4.32 -21.67 -5.99
N LEU A 280 -5.37 -20.86 -5.86
CA LEU A 280 -6.47 -21.11 -4.91
C LEU A 280 -7.20 -22.41 -5.29
N LYS A 281 -7.49 -23.23 -4.28
CA LYS A 281 -8.27 -24.47 -4.43
C LYS A 281 -9.76 -24.23 -4.19
N TYR A 282 -10.09 -23.32 -3.27
CA TYR A 282 -11.45 -23.03 -2.85
C TYR A 282 -11.83 -21.59 -3.16
N PRO A 283 -13.09 -21.32 -3.56
CA PRO A 283 -13.60 -19.96 -3.63
C PRO A 283 -13.67 -19.33 -2.22
N LEU A 284 -13.72 -18.00 -2.17
CA LEU A 284 -13.99 -17.29 -0.93
C LEU A 284 -15.48 -17.39 -0.60
N GLU A 285 -15.81 -17.82 0.61
CA GLU A 285 -17.19 -17.92 1.09
C GLU A 285 -17.55 -16.63 1.84
N LYS A 286 -18.62 -15.97 1.38
CA LYS A 286 -19.05 -14.62 1.81
C LYS A 286 -20.54 -14.55 2.18
N SER A 287 -21.22 -15.68 2.33
CA SER A 287 -22.64 -15.74 2.71
C SER A 287 -22.95 -15.18 4.09
N HIS A 288 -22.00 -15.25 5.04
CA HIS A 288 -22.18 -14.72 6.38
C HIS A 288 -22.00 -13.18 6.39
N PRO A 289 -22.92 -12.39 6.99
CA PRO A 289 -22.95 -10.92 6.84
C PRO A 289 -21.73 -10.16 7.34
N PHE A 290 -20.95 -10.76 8.26
CA PHE A 290 -19.80 -10.11 8.91
C PHE A 290 -18.47 -10.86 8.73
N ILE A 291 -18.47 -12.10 8.24
CA ILE A 291 -17.31 -13.00 8.31
C ILE A 291 -17.07 -13.60 6.93
N ILE A 292 -15.87 -13.41 6.42
CA ILE A 292 -15.39 -14.10 5.20
C ILE A 292 -14.63 -15.35 5.62
N VAL A 293 -14.88 -16.44 4.91
CA VAL A 293 -14.18 -17.72 5.08
C VAL A 293 -13.28 -17.99 3.88
N ASP A 294 -11.97 -18.02 4.12
CA ASP A 294 -10.95 -18.42 3.16
C ASP A 294 -10.30 -19.74 3.58
N ALA A 295 -10.91 -20.84 3.14
CA ALA A 295 -10.46 -22.20 3.48
C ALA A 295 -9.04 -22.50 2.98
N ASN A 296 -8.52 -21.78 1.98
CA ASN A 296 -7.16 -21.95 1.47
C ASN A 296 -6.08 -21.63 2.52
N LYS A 297 -6.43 -20.88 3.57
CA LYS A 297 -5.54 -20.51 4.68
C LYS A 297 -5.68 -21.42 5.90
N CYS A 298 -6.58 -22.41 5.86
CA CYS A 298 -6.88 -23.23 7.03
C CYS A 298 -5.74 -24.22 7.30
N ILE A 299 -5.37 -24.35 8.58
CA ILE A 299 -4.34 -25.29 9.05
C ILE A 299 -4.93 -26.42 9.91
N GLY A 300 -6.26 -26.55 9.97
CA GLY A 300 -6.92 -27.64 10.71
C GLY A 300 -6.80 -27.57 12.24
N CYS A 301 -6.47 -26.41 12.83
CA CYS A 301 -6.21 -26.27 14.28
C CYS A 301 -7.46 -26.32 15.20
N THR A 302 -8.66 -26.37 14.62
CA THR A 302 -9.97 -26.43 15.31
C THR A 302 -10.25 -25.33 16.34
N ARG A 303 -9.48 -24.23 16.35
CA ARG A 303 -9.70 -23.10 17.28
C ARG A 303 -11.07 -22.45 17.09
N CYS A 304 -11.55 -22.35 15.85
CA CYS A 304 -12.88 -21.83 15.52
C CYS A 304 -14.00 -22.62 16.22
N VAL A 305 -13.97 -23.96 16.10
CA VAL A 305 -14.94 -24.86 16.73
C VAL A 305 -14.88 -24.74 18.25
N ARG A 306 -13.68 -24.81 18.85
CA ARG A 306 -13.51 -24.70 20.32
C ARG A 306 -13.93 -23.35 20.89
N SER A 307 -13.73 -22.27 20.14
CA SER A 307 -14.16 -20.92 20.56
C SER A 307 -15.67 -20.71 20.44
N CYS A 308 -16.37 -21.54 19.68
CA CYS A 308 -17.79 -21.37 19.41
C CYS A 308 -18.64 -21.99 20.52
N ARG A 309 -19.37 -21.15 21.27
CA ARG A 309 -20.30 -21.61 22.31
C ARG A 309 -21.65 -22.10 21.78
N TYR A 310 -21.94 -21.85 20.51
CA TYR A 310 -23.22 -22.14 19.88
C TYR A 310 -23.20 -23.38 19.00
N ASP A 311 -22.04 -24.05 18.89
CA ASP A 311 -21.83 -25.15 17.93
C ASP A 311 -22.29 -24.73 16.52
N ALA A 312 -21.75 -23.62 16.01
CA ALA A 312 -22.19 -23.02 14.75
C ALA A 312 -21.27 -23.35 13.55
N PHE A 313 -20.36 -24.33 13.71
CA PHE A 313 -19.41 -24.72 12.66
C PHE A 313 -19.63 -26.15 12.21
N GLU A 314 -19.71 -26.36 10.91
CA GLU A 314 -19.48 -27.65 10.26
C GLU A 314 -18.07 -27.60 9.67
N LEU A 315 -17.16 -28.44 10.18
CA LEU A 315 -15.75 -28.46 9.81
C LEU A 315 -15.34 -29.87 9.42
N ASP A 316 -15.10 -30.10 8.13
CA ASP A 316 -14.58 -31.35 7.61
C ASP A 316 -13.12 -31.19 7.21
N LEU A 317 -12.26 -32.04 7.77
CA LEU A 317 -10.82 -32.06 7.52
C LEU A 317 -10.43 -33.41 6.94
N THR A 318 -9.97 -33.42 5.70
CA THR A 318 -9.41 -34.64 5.08
C THR A 318 -7.89 -34.58 5.20
N LEU A 319 -7.33 -35.60 5.84
CA LEU A 319 -5.88 -35.77 5.98
C LEU A 319 -5.41 -36.89 5.05
N ASP A 320 -4.26 -36.70 4.44
CA ASP A 320 -3.53 -37.78 3.79
C ASP A 320 -3.13 -38.85 4.82
N LYS A 321 -3.34 -40.13 4.48
CA LYS A 321 -3.16 -41.23 5.42
C LYS A 321 -1.70 -41.44 5.84
N GLU A 322 -0.76 -41.19 4.92
CA GLU A 322 0.67 -41.44 5.14
C GLU A 322 1.37 -40.21 5.70
N THR A 323 1.22 -39.08 5.02
CA THR A 323 1.93 -37.83 5.35
C THR A 323 1.24 -37.02 6.44
N ARG A 324 -0.02 -37.36 6.79
CA ARG A 324 -0.89 -36.61 7.71
C ARG A 324 -1.10 -35.15 7.31
N LEU A 325 -0.78 -34.78 6.06
CA LEU A 325 -0.99 -33.44 5.54
C LEU A 325 -2.47 -33.20 5.26
N LEU A 326 -2.90 -31.96 5.49
CA LEU A 326 -4.26 -31.53 5.17
C LEU A 326 -4.43 -31.44 3.65
N THR A 327 -5.28 -32.30 3.09
CA THR A 327 -5.53 -32.39 1.65
C THR A 327 -6.83 -31.72 1.25
N ASP A 328 -7.85 -31.80 2.10
CA ASP A 328 -9.14 -31.14 1.91
C ASP A 328 -9.69 -30.48 3.18
N VAL A 329 -10.40 -29.36 2.99
CA VAL A 329 -11.01 -28.55 4.05
C VAL A 329 -12.35 -28.05 3.55
N SER A 330 -13.41 -28.35 4.31
CA SER A 330 -14.71 -27.69 4.19
C SER A 330 -15.02 -26.96 5.49
N ILE A 331 -15.43 -25.69 5.39
CA ILE A 331 -15.84 -24.89 6.54
C ILE A 331 -17.17 -24.22 6.19
N ARG A 332 -18.21 -24.53 6.96
CA ARG A 332 -19.51 -23.86 6.85
C ARG A 332 -19.93 -23.30 8.21
N ILE A 333 -20.47 -22.09 8.18
CA ILE A 333 -21.09 -21.46 9.35
C ILE A 333 -22.60 -21.74 9.27
N LYS A 334 -23.15 -22.37 10.31
CA LYS A 334 -24.58 -22.71 10.43
C LYS A 334 -25.39 -21.49 10.87
N ASP A 335 -26.72 -21.56 10.68
CA ASP A 335 -27.66 -20.46 10.96
C ASP A 335 -27.81 -20.14 12.45
N ASN A 336 -27.43 -21.06 13.34
CA ASN A 336 -27.36 -20.82 14.80
C ASN A 336 -26.19 -19.91 15.21
N CYS A 337 -25.39 -19.41 14.27
CA CYS A 337 -24.35 -18.41 14.53
C CYS A 337 -24.95 -17.06 14.93
N VAL A 338 -24.64 -16.59 16.14
CA VAL A 338 -25.08 -15.27 16.63
C VAL A 338 -24.14 -14.12 16.21
N SER A 339 -23.21 -14.36 15.28
CA SER A 339 -22.23 -13.37 14.80
C SER A 339 -21.36 -12.74 15.90
N CYS A 340 -21.03 -13.48 16.97
CA CYS A 340 -20.19 -12.94 18.03
C CYS A 340 -18.72 -12.75 17.61
N GLY A 341 -18.27 -13.40 16.53
CA GLY A 341 -16.93 -13.27 15.95
C GLY A 341 -15.76 -13.72 16.83
N ALA A 342 -15.99 -14.47 17.91
CA ALA A 342 -14.91 -15.06 18.73
C ALA A 342 -13.99 -15.98 17.89
N CYS A 343 -14.56 -16.68 16.91
CA CYS A 343 -13.82 -17.50 15.95
C CYS A 343 -12.86 -16.70 15.06
N VAL A 344 -13.20 -15.44 14.75
CA VAL A 344 -12.36 -14.53 13.96
C VAL A 344 -11.15 -14.11 14.76
N ASP A 345 -11.31 -13.76 16.04
CA ASP A 345 -10.18 -13.44 16.94
C ASP A 345 -9.29 -14.67 17.17
N ALA A 346 -9.90 -15.85 17.29
CA ALA A 346 -9.18 -17.09 17.54
C ALA A 346 -8.45 -17.66 16.30
N CYS A 347 -8.73 -17.18 15.09
CA CYS A 347 -8.14 -17.73 13.87
C CYS A 347 -6.69 -17.26 13.66
N PRO A 348 -5.69 -18.16 13.67
CA PRO A 348 -4.26 -17.79 13.62
C PRO A 348 -3.72 -17.54 12.20
N THR A 349 -4.52 -17.72 11.17
CA THR A 349 -4.09 -17.67 9.76
C THR A 349 -4.90 -16.71 8.89
N GLY A 350 -5.97 -16.12 9.45
CA GLY A 350 -6.88 -15.29 8.67
C GLY A 350 -7.84 -16.06 7.76
N THR A 351 -8.00 -17.38 7.96
CA THR A 351 -9.10 -18.15 7.35
C THR A 351 -10.44 -17.53 7.66
N LEU A 352 -10.64 -17.10 8.91
CA LEU A 352 -11.81 -16.34 9.33
C LEU A 352 -11.38 -14.88 9.53
N SER A 353 -11.90 -14.01 8.68
CA SER A 353 -11.59 -12.57 8.69
C SER A 353 -12.89 -11.77 8.67
N LYS A 354 -12.84 -10.52 9.15
CA LYS A 354 -14.01 -9.63 9.08
C LYS A 354 -14.22 -9.18 7.64
N GLN A 355 -15.47 -9.08 7.22
CA GLN A 355 -15.82 -8.73 5.84
C GLN A 355 -15.54 -7.28 5.47
N ASP A 356 -15.58 -6.38 6.46
CA ASP A 356 -15.27 -4.95 6.33
C ASP A 356 -13.76 -4.66 6.32
N SER A 357 -12.91 -5.66 6.53
CA SER A 357 -11.46 -5.49 6.46
C SER A 357 -11.01 -5.42 5.00
N VAL A 358 -10.67 -4.21 4.54
CA VAL A 358 -10.30 -3.94 3.14
C VAL A 358 -8.79 -3.99 2.89
N VAL A 359 -7.97 -3.77 3.91
CA VAL A 359 -6.50 -3.68 3.79
C VAL A 359 -5.79 -4.58 4.81
N PRO A 360 -4.66 -5.21 4.45
CA PRO A 360 -3.80 -5.89 5.41
C PRO A 360 -3.27 -4.88 6.40
N LEU A 361 -3.48 -5.17 7.66
CA LEU A 361 -2.96 -4.35 8.74
C LEU A 361 -1.53 -4.81 9.04
N LEU A 362 -0.54 -3.95 8.79
CA LEU A 362 0.85 -4.20 9.15
C LEU A 362 1.06 -3.85 10.62
N PRO A 363 1.46 -4.81 11.49
CA PRO A 363 1.54 -4.57 12.94
C PRO A 363 2.32 -3.31 13.34
N ALA A 364 3.44 -3.02 12.67
CA ALA A 364 4.30 -1.87 12.96
C ALA A 364 3.66 -0.49 12.70
N GLN A 365 2.52 -0.44 12.02
CA GLN A 365 1.81 0.80 11.67
C GLN A 365 0.52 0.99 12.49
N LEU A 366 0.20 0.07 13.39
CA LEU A 366 -1.05 0.08 14.14
C LEU A 366 -0.83 0.64 15.53
N SER A 367 -1.80 1.41 16.01
CA SER A 367 -1.94 1.69 17.43
C SER A 367 -3.21 1.00 17.96
N SER A 368 -3.17 0.57 19.21
CA SER A 368 -4.32 -0.02 19.89
C SER A 368 -4.65 0.84 21.10
N VAL A 369 -5.93 1.19 21.23
CA VAL A 369 -6.43 1.96 22.38
C VAL A 369 -7.48 1.13 23.10
N LYS A 370 -7.30 0.99 24.41
CA LYS A 370 -8.31 0.36 25.28
C LYS A 370 -9.47 1.30 25.52
N THR A 371 -10.69 0.80 25.39
CA THR A 371 -11.92 1.55 25.65
C THR A 371 -13.05 0.61 26.06
N VAL A 372 -14.25 1.15 26.24
CA VAL A 372 -15.44 0.42 26.69
C VAL A 372 -16.52 0.37 25.61
N CYS A 373 -17.22 -0.75 25.53
CA CYS A 373 -18.37 -0.92 24.65
C CYS A 373 -19.56 -0.10 25.16
N THR A 374 -20.07 0.80 24.33
CA THR A 374 -21.15 1.73 24.69
C THR A 374 -22.54 1.21 24.33
N TYR A 375 -22.71 -0.06 23.96
CA TYR A 375 -24.00 -0.59 23.47
C TYR A 375 -24.99 -1.01 24.54
N CYS A 376 -24.55 -1.74 25.55
CA CYS A 376 -25.41 -2.26 26.61
C CYS A 376 -24.73 -2.03 27.96
N GLY A 377 -25.45 -2.22 29.06
CA GLY A 377 -24.93 -1.96 30.41
C GLY A 377 -23.82 -2.93 30.89
N THR A 378 -23.40 -3.90 30.08
CA THR A 378 -22.30 -4.80 30.49
C THR A 378 -20.96 -4.05 30.55
N GLY A 379 -20.70 -3.11 29.63
CA GLY A 379 -19.43 -2.38 29.61
C GLY A 379 -18.23 -3.25 29.26
N CYS A 380 -18.34 -4.09 28.21
CA CYS A 380 -17.21 -4.91 27.75
C CYS A 380 -15.97 -4.07 27.43
N SER A 381 -14.79 -4.50 27.87
CA SER A 381 -13.50 -3.93 27.50
C SER A 381 -13.14 -4.28 26.06
N LEU A 382 -12.71 -3.26 25.31
CA LEU A 382 -12.41 -3.27 23.88
C LEU A 382 -10.97 -2.85 23.63
N ASP A 383 -10.31 -3.53 22.69
CA ASP A 383 -9.08 -3.07 22.05
C ASP A 383 -9.42 -2.52 20.66
N VAL A 384 -9.30 -1.20 20.47
CA VAL A 384 -9.61 -0.52 19.22
C VAL A 384 -8.31 -0.28 18.44
N VAL A 385 -8.15 -1.06 17.38
CA VAL A 385 -7.03 -0.93 16.44
C VAL A 385 -7.33 0.23 15.49
N ASN A 386 -6.44 1.21 15.46
CA ASN A 386 -6.58 2.40 14.65
C ASN A 386 -5.26 2.79 13.95
N MET A 387 -5.40 3.49 12.84
CA MET A 387 -4.31 4.06 12.05
C MET A 387 -4.74 5.45 11.57
N TYR A 388 -3.95 6.49 11.85
CA TYR A 388 -4.24 7.87 11.46
C TYR A 388 -5.66 8.35 11.83
N GLY A 389 -6.15 7.99 13.02
CA GLY A 389 -7.48 8.37 13.50
C GLY A 389 -8.64 7.56 12.90
N ALA A 390 -8.38 6.65 11.98
CA ALA A 390 -9.36 5.73 11.42
C ALA A 390 -9.39 4.42 12.23
N ILE A 391 -10.57 4.05 12.75
CA ILE A 391 -10.81 2.73 13.35
C ILE A 391 -10.77 1.68 12.24
N LEU A 392 -9.92 0.67 12.41
CA LEU A 392 -9.70 -0.41 11.46
C LEU A 392 -10.30 -1.73 11.94
N GLU A 393 -10.18 -2.01 13.24
CA GLU A 393 -10.68 -3.25 13.82
C GLU A 393 -10.96 -3.06 15.32
N VAL A 394 -12.08 -3.60 15.82
CA VAL A 394 -12.33 -3.74 17.26
C VAL A 394 -12.15 -5.19 17.70
N LYS A 395 -11.34 -5.40 18.74
CA LYS A 395 -11.08 -6.72 19.35
C LYS A 395 -11.53 -6.72 20.80
N ALA A 396 -11.65 -7.92 21.35
CA ALA A 396 -11.93 -8.10 22.76
C ALA A 396 -10.63 -8.09 23.56
N ASP A 397 -10.57 -7.28 24.61
CA ASP A 397 -9.50 -7.36 25.61
C ASP A 397 -9.58 -8.70 26.33
N GLN A 398 -8.51 -9.50 26.29
CA GLN A 398 -8.51 -10.87 26.79
C GLN A 398 -8.48 -10.95 28.32
N GLU A 399 -7.86 -9.96 28.97
CA GLU A 399 -7.54 -10.04 30.40
C GLU A 399 -8.59 -9.33 31.27
N SER A 400 -9.14 -8.22 30.78
CA SER A 400 -9.96 -7.35 31.61
C SER A 400 -11.39 -7.87 31.81
N PRO A 401 -11.96 -7.69 33.02
CA PRO A 401 -13.39 -7.83 33.20
C PRO A 401 -14.15 -6.75 32.40
N PRO A 402 -15.45 -6.95 32.13
CA PRO A 402 -16.25 -8.11 32.53
C PRO A 402 -16.22 -9.27 31.53
N ASN A 403 -15.59 -9.09 30.37
CA ASN A 403 -15.83 -9.93 29.20
C ASN A 403 -14.70 -10.92 28.87
N HIS A 404 -13.48 -10.77 29.44
CA HIS A 404 -12.37 -11.73 29.32
C HIS A 404 -12.22 -12.31 27.90
N GLY A 405 -12.07 -11.45 26.90
CA GLY A 405 -11.87 -11.83 25.50
C GLY A 405 -13.15 -12.13 24.71
N GLN A 406 -14.34 -11.95 25.28
CA GLN A 406 -15.62 -12.16 24.60
C GLN A 406 -16.27 -10.85 24.17
N LEU A 407 -16.96 -10.85 23.01
CA LEU A 407 -17.80 -9.74 22.57
C LEU A 407 -19.02 -10.27 21.83
N CYS A 408 -20.11 -9.50 21.84
CA CYS A 408 -21.25 -9.73 20.97
C CYS A 408 -21.05 -9.04 19.61
N VAL A 409 -21.96 -9.31 18.67
CA VAL A 409 -21.94 -8.72 17.32
C VAL A 409 -21.85 -7.18 17.36
N LYS A 410 -22.59 -6.53 18.27
CA LYS A 410 -22.63 -5.06 18.38
C LYS A 410 -21.26 -4.48 18.76
N GLY A 411 -20.63 -5.00 19.80
CA GLY A 411 -19.32 -4.51 20.25
C GLY A 411 -18.20 -4.80 19.24
N ARG A 412 -18.30 -5.90 18.48
CA ARG A 412 -17.23 -6.35 17.58
C ARG A 412 -17.30 -5.75 16.18
N PHE A 413 -18.50 -5.53 15.65
CA PHE A 413 -18.73 -5.10 14.27
C PHE A 413 -19.50 -3.78 14.16
N GLY A 414 -20.18 -3.35 15.23
CA GLY A 414 -21.08 -2.20 15.18
C GLY A 414 -20.39 -0.84 15.10
N TYR A 415 -19.07 -0.74 14.97
CA TYR A 415 -18.39 0.57 15.04
C TYR A 415 -18.47 1.40 13.75
N THR A 416 -19.11 0.96 12.67
CA THR A 416 -19.05 1.67 11.37
C THR A 416 -19.90 2.95 11.31
N PHE A 417 -20.80 3.18 12.26
CA PHE A 417 -21.71 4.34 12.27
C PHE A 417 -21.01 5.70 12.32
N TYR A 418 -19.78 5.79 12.85
CA TYR A 418 -19.07 7.09 12.92
C TYR A 418 -18.68 7.63 11.53
N ARG A 419 -18.68 6.76 10.52
CA ARG A 419 -18.46 7.09 9.10
C ARG A 419 -19.75 7.18 8.29
N SER A 420 -20.92 7.07 8.93
CA SER A 420 -22.18 7.20 8.20
C SER A 420 -22.24 8.56 7.51
N PRO A 421 -22.65 8.64 6.24
CA PRO A 421 -22.90 9.92 5.58
C PRO A 421 -24.01 10.72 6.25
N GLU A 422 -24.87 10.05 7.04
CA GLU A 422 -25.95 10.68 7.82
C GLU A 422 -25.45 11.32 9.13
N ARG A 423 -24.16 11.18 9.47
CA ARG A 423 -23.61 11.77 10.69
C ARG A 423 -23.60 13.30 10.56
N LEU A 424 -24.23 13.97 11.52
CA LEU A 424 -24.21 15.43 11.61
C LEU A 424 -22.85 15.92 12.12
N TYR A 425 -22.25 16.87 11.39
CA TYR A 425 -20.99 17.51 11.75
C TYR A 425 -21.16 18.99 12.15
N LEU A 426 -22.27 19.62 11.76
CA LEU A 426 -22.60 21.01 12.04
C LEU A 426 -23.93 21.12 12.79
N PRO A 427 -24.09 22.13 13.66
CA PRO A 427 -25.37 22.46 14.27
C PRO A 427 -26.45 22.78 13.22
N LEU A 428 -27.68 22.38 13.52
CA LEU A 428 -28.86 22.62 12.69
C LEU A 428 -29.90 23.41 13.48
N VAL A 429 -30.48 24.44 12.86
CA VAL A 429 -31.54 25.27 13.45
C VAL A 429 -32.74 25.33 12.52
N ARG A 430 -33.95 25.47 13.06
CA ARG A 430 -35.17 25.82 12.33
C ARG A 430 -36.02 26.74 13.18
N ASP A 431 -36.75 27.66 12.57
CA ASP A 431 -37.55 28.64 13.29
C ASP A 431 -38.97 28.13 13.63
N SER A 432 -39.50 27.20 12.82
CA SER A 432 -40.75 26.48 13.08
C SER A 432 -40.66 25.00 12.69
N LEU A 433 -41.69 24.20 13.02
CA LEU A 433 -41.72 22.77 12.67
C LEU A 433 -41.95 22.53 11.18
N GLU A 434 -42.57 23.49 10.51
CA GLU A 434 -42.91 23.47 9.09
C GLU A 434 -41.70 23.81 8.20
N GLU A 435 -40.69 24.47 8.77
CA GLU A 435 -39.48 24.86 8.06
C GLU A 435 -38.38 23.79 8.10
N PRO A 436 -37.58 23.67 7.03
CA PRO A 436 -36.43 22.77 7.01
C PRO A 436 -35.33 23.27 7.95
N PHE A 437 -34.50 22.33 8.42
CA PHE A 437 -33.28 22.68 9.13
C PHE A 437 -32.29 23.41 8.21
N ARG A 438 -31.62 24.42 8.76
CA ARG A 438 -30.48 25.11 8.16
C ARG A 438 -29.22 24.86 8.98
N GLU A 439 -28.10 24.64 8.31
CA GLU A 439 -26.77 24.55 8.92
C GLU A 439 -26.33 25.92 9.43
N VAL A 440 -25.75 25.96 10.63
CA VAL A 440 -25.27 27.18 11.28
C VAL A 440 -23.98 26.92 12.05
N GLU A 441 -23.26 28.00 12.36
CA GLU A 441 -22.13 27.96 13.28
C GLU A 441 -22.57 27.77 14.74
N TRP A 442 -21.66 27.24 15.56
CA TRP A 442 -21.92 26.96 16.98
C TRP A 442 -22.44 28.16 17.78
N ASN A 443 -21.86 29.35 17.55
CA ASN A 443 -22.28 30.56 18.26
C ASN A 443 -23.72 30.96 17.94
N ASP A 444 -24.16 30.79 16.69
CA ASP A 444 -25.53 31.08 16.30
C ASP A 444 -26.52 30.06 16.86
N ALA A 445 -26.19 28.77 16.79
CA ALA A 445 -27.03 27.73 17.39
C ALA A 445 -27.22 27.91 18.90
N LEU A 446 -26.14 28.21 19.62
CA LEU A 446 -26.18 28.43 21.06
C LEU A 446 -26.91 29.72 21.42
N ARG A 447 -26.70 30.79 20.67
CA ARG A 447 -27.41 32.07 20.87
C ARG A 447 -28.92 31.91 20.70
N VAL A 448 -29.37 31.35 19.58
CA VAL A 448 -30.79 31.11 19.31
C VAL A 448 -31.42 30.24 20.40
N THR A 449 -30.71 29.17 20.80
CA THR A 449 -31.17 28.26 21.85
C THR A 449 -31.30 28.98 23.20
N ALA A 450 -30.29 29.76 23.60
CA ALA A 450 -30.28 30.48 24.86
C ALA A 450 -31.36 31.57 24.92
N GLU A 451 -31.50 32.38 23.87
CA GLU A 451 -32.51 33.44 23.78
C GLU A 451 -33.93 32.87 23.97
N ARG A 452 -34.25 31.75 23.29
CA ARG A 452 -35.55 31.09 23.42
C ARG A 452 -35.79 30.48 24.80
N LEU A 453 -34.80 29.79 25.37
CA LEU A 453 -34.92 29.20 26.71
C LEU A 453 -35.09 30.26 27.80
N ILE A 454 -34.37 31.39 27.70
CA ILE A 454 -34.51 32.53 28.63
C ILE A 454 -35.93 33.11 28.54
N SER A 455 -36.42 33.37 27.33
CA SER A 455 -37.78 33.89 27.12
C SER A 455 -38.84 32.97 27.72
N ILE A 456 -38.72 31.65 27.52
CA ILE A 456 -39.66 30.66 28.08
C ILE A 456 -39.59 30.66 29.62
N LYS A 457 -38.39 30.70 30.19
CA LYS A 457 -38.19 30.75 31.64
C LYS A 457 -38.82 31.99 32.27
N GLU A 458 -38.68 33.15 31.62
CA GLU A 458 -39.25 34.42 32.10
C GLU A 458 -40.77 34.45 32.03
N GLU A 459 -41.36 33.86 30.99
CA GLU A 459 -42.81 33.87 30.77
C GLU A 459 -43.55 32.79 31.56
N TYR A 460 -43.01 31.57 31.61
CA TYR A 460 -43.70 30.39 32.17
C TYR A 460 -43.05 29.83 33.45
N GLY A 461 -41.93 30.40 33.89
CA GLY A 461 -41.18 29.95 35.06
C GLY A 461 -40.24 28.77 34.76
N PRO A 462 -39.35 28.41 35.72
CA PRO A 462 -38.30 27.43 35.50
C PRO A 462 -38.79 25.99 35.29
N ASP A 463 -39.90 25.60 35.90
CA ASP A 463 -40.48 24.25 35.79
C ASP A 463 -41.23 24.00 34.47
N SER A 464 -41.28 24.98 33.58
CA SER A 464 -41.74 24.80 32.19
C SER A 464 -40.69 24.13 31.28
N MET A 465 -39.44 24.05 31.74
CA MET A 465 -38.33 23.44 31.01
C MET A 465 -37.96 22.08 31.60
N GLY A 466 -37.26 21.26 30.82
CA GLY A 466 -36.71 20.00 31.27
C GLY A 466 -35.63 19.47 30.34
N VAL A 467 -34.85 18.50 30.82
CA VAL A 467 -33.83 17.81 30.04
C VAL A 467 -34.03 16.31 30.07
N LEU A 468 -33.77 15.67 28.93
CA LEU A 468 -33.67 14.22 28.81
C LEU A 468 -32.20 13.86 28.57
N ALA A 469 -31.57 13.28 29.59
CA ALA A 469 -30.22 12.76 29.55
C ALA A 469 -30.14 11.46 28.72
N SER A 470 -28.93 11.04 28.39
CA SER A 470 -28.67 9.84 27.59
C SER A 470 -27.78 8.87 28.35
N ALA A 471 -28.25 7.63 28.52
CA ALA A 471 -27.44 6.51 29.03
C ALA A 471 -26.28 6.11 28.09
N ARG A 472 -26.22 6.67 26.87
CA ARG A 472 -25.11 6.48 25.93
C ARG A 472 -24.00 7.51 26.09
N CYS A 473 -24.28 8.62 26.79
CA CYS A 473 -23.31 9.63 27.17
C CYS A 473 -22.53 9.20 28.42
N THR A 474 -21.42 9.89 28.67
CA THR A 474 -20.61 9.70 29.87
C THR A 474 -21.32 10.20 31.13
N ASN A 475 -20.87 9.74 32.29
CA ASN A 475 -21.43 10.19 33.57
C ASN A 475 -21.11 11.68 33.81
N GLU A 476 -19.98 12.16 33.31
CA GLU A 476 -19.53 13.54 33.35
C GLU A 476 -20.47 14.45 32.54
N GLU A 477 -20.83 14.04 31.32
CA GLU A 477 -21.80 14.76 30.48
C GLU A 477 -23.19 14.80 31.14
N ASN A 478 -23.65 13.66 31.67
CA ASN A 478 -24.93 13.60 32.39
C ASN A 478 -24.91 14.43 33.68
N TYR A 479 -23.77 14.50 34.37
CA TYR A 479 -23.58 15.39 35.52
C TYR A 479 -23.65 16.87 35.12
N LEU A 480 -23.04 17.25 33.99
CA LEU A 480 -23.14 18.62 33.47
C LEU A 480 -24.56 18.97 33.07
N LEU A 481 -25.30 18.04 32.44
CA LEU A 481 -26.67 18.27 32.01
C LEU A 481 -27.63 18.46 33.19
N GLN A 482 -27.54 17.62 34.22
CA GLN A 482 -28.36 17.82 35.43
C GLN A 482 -27.98 19.10 36.19
N LYS A 483 -26.68 19.48 36.15
CA LYS A 483 -26.20 20.72 36.77
C LYS A 483 -26.75 21.94 36.02
N LEU A 484 -26.81 21.91 34.69
CA LEU A 484 -27.44 22.95 33.88
C LEU A 484 -28.91 23.13 34.28
N ALA A 485 -29.69 22.04 34.32
CA ALA A 485 -31.10 22.10 34.68
C ALA A 485 -31.32 22.61 36.13
N ARG A 486 -30.62 22.03 37.11
CA ARG A 486 -30.84 22.37 38.52
C ARG A 486 -30.24 23.72 38.93
N ALA A 487 -29.02 24.02 38.51
CA ALA A 487 -28.30 25.21 38.96
C ALA A 487 -28.55 26.43 38.06
N ALA A 488 -28.63 26.27 36.74
CA ALA A 488 -28.80 27.40 35.82
C ALA A 488 -30.29 27.68 35.55
N TRP A 489 -31.08 26.64 35.28
CA TRP A 489 -32.50 26.82 35.00
C TRP A 489 -33.33 26.91 36.27
N GLY A 490 -32.97 26.17 37.32
CA GLY A 490 -33.67 26.18 38.61
C GLY A 490 -34.84 25.19 38.64
N THR A 491 -34.78 24.12 37.85
CA THR A 491 -35.81 23.06 37.80
C THR A 491 -35.22 21.70 38.17
N ASN A 492 -36.07 20.81 38.69
CA ASN A 492 -35.73 19.41 38.93
C ASN A 492 -36.22 18.46 37.83
N ASN A 493 -36.78 19.01 36.73
CA ASN A 493 -37.24 18.25 35.57
C ASN A 493 -36.06 17.69 34.77
N VAL A 494 -35.47 16.62 35.30
CA VAL A 494 -34.34 15.90 34.71
C VAL A 494 -34.72 14.42 34.67
N ASP A 495 -34.72 13.84 33.48
CA ASP A 495 -34.96 12.41 33.29
C ASP A 495 -33.91 11.81 32.34
N ASN A 496 -33.92 10.50 32.15
CA ASN A 496 -32.98 9.75 31.31
C ASN A 496 -33.70 8.61 30.59
N CYS A 497 -33.17 8.17 29.45
CA CYS A 497 -33.55 6.89 28.87
C CYS A 497 -33.16 5.73 29.82
N ALA A 498 -34.13 5.22 30.59
CA ALA A 498 -33.94 4.09 31.51
C ALA A 498 -33.79 2.72 30.80
N ARG A 499 -33.84 2.68 29.46
CA ARG A 499 -33.69 1.46 28.65
C ARG A 499 -32.60 1.65 27.60
N VAL A 500 -31.62 0.73 27.60
CA VAL A 500 -30.61 0.56 26.55
C VAL A 500 -30.66 -0.85 26.00
#